data_AF-W9H9L0-F1
#
_entry.id   AF-W9H9L0-F1
#
_cell.length_a   1.000
_cell.length_b   1.000
_cell.length_c   1.000
_cell.angle_alpha   90.00
_cell.angle_beta   90.00
_cell.angle_gamma   90.00
#
_symmetry.space_group_name_H-M   'P 1'
#
loop_
_entity.id
_entity.type
_entity.pdbx_description
1 polymer ?
#
loop_
_entity_poly.entity_id
_entity_poly.type
_entity_poly.pdbx_seq_one_letter_code
_entity_poly.pdbx_strand_id
1 'polypeptide(L)'
;METLMAFTVGAMAAGSVYLLLSHNLVRVLFGLILLSNAANFVIFSAGGMVEGAPPLIAKGARDLAGVHANPLPQALILTAIVISFGLLAFALVLVYRTYQELGTIDSDRMRLAEPPYDDQDIPEPENPHRIHVRDAARRVGNRVDNRMSANGSDPA
;
A
#
# COMPACT_ATOMS: atom_id res chain seq x y z
N MET A 1 5.76 32.33 5.44
CA MET A 1 4.95 31.10 5.55
C MET A 1 4.89 30.35 4.23
N GLU A 2 4.66 31.04 3.11
CA GLU A 2 4.52 30.39 1.79
C GLU A 2 5.79 29.63 1.35
N THR A 3 6.98 30.18 1.59
CA THR A 3 8.25 29.51 1.24
C THR A 3 8.43 28.17 1.95
N LEU A 4 8.09 28.11 3.25
CA LEU A 4 8.17 26.87 4.03
C LEU A 4 7.18 25.82 3.50
N MET A 5 5.96 26.26 3.17
CA MET A 5 4.95 25.41 2.53
C MET A 5 5.42 24.87 1.17
N ALA A 6 6.03 25.71 0.34
CA ALA A 6 6.56 25.30 -0.95
C ALA A 6 7.61 24.19 -0.82
N PHE A 7 8.57 24.33 0.11
CA PHE A 7 9.55 23.28 0.38
C PHE A 7 8.91 22.00 0.94
N THR A 8 7.92 22.14 1.82
CA THR A 8 7.20 20.99 2.41
C THR A 8 6.45 20.20 1.33
N VAL A 9 5.68 20.89 0.49
CA VAL A 9 4.96 20.28 -0.65
C VAL A 9 5.93 19.64 -1.62
N GLY A 10 7.05 20.31 -1.94
CA GLY A 10 8.08 19.75 -2.81
C GLY A 10 8.68 18.46 -2.26
N ALA A 11 9.02 18.42 -0.96
CA ALA A 11 9.53 17.23 -0.31
C ALA A 11 8.50 16.10 -0.27
N MET A 12 7.23 16.39 0.04
CA MET A 12 6.15 15.40 0.04
C MET A 12 5.90 14.85 -1.37
N ALA A 13 5.88 15.72 -2.40
CA ALA A 13 5.70 15.31 -3.79
C ALA A 13 6.87 14.41 -4.25
N ALA A 14 8.12 14.80 -3.98
CA ALA A 14 9.29 13.99 -4.28
C ALA A 14 9.24 12.62 -3.58
N GLY A 15 8.91 12.60 -2.28
CA GLY A 15 8.74 11.36 -1.52
C GLY A 15 7.61 10.48 -2.06
N SER A 16 6.48 11.07 -2.46
CA SER A 16 5.37 10.33 -3.03
C SER A 16 5.71 9.69 -4.36
N VAL A 17 6.38 10.43 -5.26
CA VAL A 17 6.81 9.91 -6.57
C VAL A 17 7.82 8.79 -6.37
N TYR A 18 8.78 8.96 -5.45
CA TYR A 18 9.73 7.92 -5.10
C TYR A 18 9.04 6.62 -4.64
N LEU A 19 8.03 6.72 -3.78
CA LEU A 19 7.27 5.57 -3.28
C LEU A 19 6.40 4.93 -4.38
N LEU A 20 5.80 5.73 -5.27
CA LEU A 20 5.02 5.23 -6.40
C LEU A 20 5.85 4.44 -7.40
N LEU A 21 7.14 4.74 -7.53
CA LEU A 21 8.07 4.01 -8.39
C LEU A 21 8.64 2.73 -7.77
N SER A 22 8.19 2.36 -6.56
CA SER A 22 8.68 1.16 -5.91
C SER A 22 8.00 -0.11 -6.42
N HIS A 23 8.75 -1.22 -6.43
CA HIS A 23 8.24 -2.55 -6.78
C HIS A 23 7.26 -3.11 -5.74
N ASN A 24 7.21 -2.55 -4.53
CA ASN A 24 6.39 -3.07 -3.45
C ASN A 24 5.04 -2.35 -3.41
N LEU A 25 3.94 -3.08 -3.66
CA LEU A 25 2.61 -2.49 -3.73
C LEU A 25 2.17 -1.77 -2.44
N VAL A 26 2.65 -2.19 -1.26
CA VAL A 26 2.36 -1.49 0.00
C VAL A 26 3.04 -0.13 0.02
N ARG A 27 4.28 -0.03 -0.47
CA ARG A 27 4.97 1.26 -0.61
C ARG A 27 4.27 2.16 -1.62
N VAL A 28 3.73 1.61 -2.71
CA VAL A 28 2.88 2.36 -3.66
C VAL A 28 1.64 2.94 -2.96
N LEU A 29 0.96 2.18 -2.09
CA LEU A 29 -0.17 2.70 -1.30
C LEU A 29 0.24 3.88 -0.40
N PHE A 30 1.40 3.79 0.28
CA PHE A 30 1.92 4.91 1.05
C PHE A 30 2.28 6.12 0.16
N GLY A 31 2.77 5.86 -1.06
CA GLY A 31 2.98 6.89 -2.08
C GLY A 31 1.70 7.64 -2.44
N LEU A 32 0.59 6.91 -2.64
CA LEU A 32 -0.73 7.50 -2.89
C LEU A 32 -1.22 8.35 -1.71
N ILE A 33 -1.08 7.85 -0.48
CA ILE A 33 -1.43 8.60 0.75
C ILE A 33 -0.63 9.90 0.80
N LEU A 34 0.67 9.84 0.61
CA LEU A 34 1.55 11.00 0.69
C LEU A 34 1.24 12.01 -0.43
N LEU A 35 0.96 11.54 -1.65
CA LEU A 35 0.57 12.38 -2.78
C LEU A 35 -0.76 13.09 -2.53
N SER A 36 -1.78 12.39 -2.02
CA SER A 36 -3.07 12.98 -1.65
C SER A 36 -2.91 14.09 -0.61
N ASN A 37 -2.04 13.88 0.39
CA ASN A 37 -1.75 14.92 1.37
C ASN A 37 -1.04 16.12 0.71
N ALA A 38 -0.04 15.89 -0.15
CA ALA A 38 0.63 16.96 -0.88
C ALA A 38 -0.35 17.79 -1.73
N ALA A 39 -1.29 17.14 -2.42
CA ALA A 39 -2.35 17.81 -3.18
C ALA A 39 -3.25 18.69 -2.29
N ASN A 40 -3.62 18.21 -1.09
CA ASN A 40 -4.38 19.01 -0.13
C ASN A 40 -3.61 20.28 0.31
N PHE A 41 -2.30 20.17 0.53
CA PHE A 41 -1.45 21.33 0.86
C PHE A 41 -1.33 22.32 -0.32
N VAL A 42 -1.27 21.84 -1.56
CA VAL A 42 -1.28 22.71 -2.75
C VAL A 42 -2.59 23.50 -2.83
N ILE A 43 -3.74 22.84 -2.64
CA ILE A 43 -5.05 23.52 -2.64
C ILE A 43 -5.11 24.53 -1.50
N PHE A 44 -4.62 24.17 -0.31
CA PHE A 44 -4.57 25.08 0.83
C PHE A 44 -3.72 26.33 0.52
N SER A 45 -2.55 26.16 -0.09
CA SER A 45 -1.66 27.26 -0.47
C SER A 45 -2.28 28.18 -1.53
N ALA A 46 -3.09 27.65 -2.45
CA ALA A 46 -3.78 28.45 -3.46
C ALA A 46 -4.84 29.39 -2.86
N GLY A 47 -5.29 29.13 -1.63
CA GLY A 47 -6.31 29.88 -0.92
C GLY A 47 -5.90 31.23 -0.35
N GLY A 48 -4.59 31.51 -0.31
CA GLY A 48 -4.01 32.61 0.46
C GLY A 48 -3.92 32.27 1.95
N MET A 49 -2.71 32.23 2.49
CA MET A 49 -2.43 31.95 3.91
C MET A 49 -2.58 33.22 4.77
N VAL A 50 -3.76 33.85 4.72
CA VAL A 50 -4.05 35.02 5.55
C VAL A 50 -4.55 34.54 6.92
N GLU A 51 -3.94 35.04 7.99
CA GLU A 51 -4.47 34.86 9.34
C GLU A 51 -5.80 35.61 9.46
N GLY A 52 -6.88 34.86 9.66
CA GLY A 52 -8.22 35.40 9.77
C GLY A 52 -9.10 34.49 10.61
N ALA A 53 -10.26 35.00 11.02
CA ALA A 53 -11.25 34.21 11.72
C ALA A 53 -11.80 33.07 10.82
N PRO A 54 -12.26 31.95 11.40
CA PRO A 54 -12.92 30.89 10.64
C PRO A 54 -14.09 31.46 9.82
N PRO A 55 -14.35 30.98 8.58
CA PRO A 55 -15.40 31.52 7.72
C PRO A 55 -16.80 31.09 8.19
N LEU A 56 -17.21 31.60 9.35
CA LEU A 56 -18.46 31.29 10.03
C LEU A 56 -19.17 32.60 10.36
N ILE A 57 -20.41 32.73 9.89
CA ILE A 57 -21.24 33.90 10.20
C ILE A 57 -21.81 33.74 11.62
N ALA A 58 -21.57 34.73 12.47
CA ALA A 58 -22.08 34.74 13.85
C ALA A 58 -23.63 34.78 13.87
N LYS A 59 -24.24 34.16 14.88
CA LYS A 59 -25.70 34.15 15.03
C LYS A 59 -26.25 35.59 15.10
N GLY A 60 -27.12 35.94 14.16
CA GLY A 60 -27.73 37.27 14.06
C GLY A 60 -26.98 38.27 13.17
N ALA A 61 -25.77 37.94 12.71
CA ALA A 61 -25.06 38.72 11.70
C ALA A 61 -25.52 38.33 10.29
N ARG A 62 -25.54 39.30 9.37
CA ARG A 62 -25.81 39.05 7.94
C ARG A 62 -24.54 38.84 7.13
N ASP A 63 -23.43 39.43 7.59
CA ASP A 63 -22.16 39.46 6.89
C ASP A 63 -21.00 39.09 7.82
N LEU A 64 -19.88 38.68 7.21
CA LEU A 64 -18.62 38.41 7.88
C LEU A 64 -17.97 39.75 8.29
N ALA A 65 -17.75 39.97 9.59
CA ALA A 65 -17.14 41.20 10.10
C ALA A 65 -15.61 41.03 10.31
N GLY A 66 -14.79 41.60 9.43
CA GLY A 66 -13.32 41.55 9.52
C GLY A 66 -12.68 40.53 8.58
N VAL A 67 -11.39 40.23 8.81
CA VAL A 67 -10.60 39.31 7.96
C VAL A 67 -10.92 37.86 8.33
N HIS A 68 -11.34 37.07 7.35
CA HIS A 68 -11.68 35.66 7.50
C HIS A 68 -10.90 34.80 6.52
N ALA A 69 -10.66 33.54 6.88
CA ALA A 69 -10.03 32.58 5.99
C ALA A 69 -10.91 32.27 4.77
N ASN A 70 -10.29 31.98 3.62
CA ASN A 70 -11.01 31.66 2.39
C ASN A 70 -11.75 30.31 2.53
N PRO A 71 -13.10 30.28 2.41
CA PRO A 71 -13.87 29.04 2.55
C PRO A 71 -13.75 28.10 1.34
N LEU A 72 -13.40 28.61 0.16
CA LEU A 72 -13.38 27.83 -1.08
C LEU A 72 -12.32 26.71 -1.05
N PRO A 73 -11.04 26.97 -0.74
CA PRO A 73 -10.03 25.92 -0.58
C PRO A 73 -10.41 24.87 0.48
N GLN A 74 -11.07 25.29 1.56
CA GLN A 74 -11.48 24.40 2.66
C GLN A 74 -12.52 23.38 2.18
N ALA A 75 -13.52 23.83 1.42
CA ALA A 75 -14.53 22.95 0.83
C ALA A 75 -13.93 22.01 -0.22
N LEU A 76 -12.99 22.50 -1.04
CA LEU A 76 -12.28 21.67 -2.01
C LEU A 76 -11.44 20.58 -1.34
N ILE A 77 -10.73 20.90 -0.26
CA ILE A 77 -9.93 19.93 0.50
C ILE A 77 -10.81 18.85 1.11
N LEU A 78 -11.96 19.20 1.71
CA LEU A 78 -12.88 18.20 2.27
C LEU A 78 -13.34 17.21 1.19
N THR A 79 -13.63 17.70 -0.01
CA THR A 79 -14.01 16.86 -1.15
C THR A 79 -12.85 15.97 -1.60
N ALA A 80 -11.64 16.54 -1.72
CA ALA A 80 -10.44 15.80 -2.11
C ALA A 80 -10.08 14.70 -1.10
N ILE A 81 -10.28 14.92 0.20
CA ILE A 81 -10.06 13.93 1.27
C ILE A 81 -11.00 12.73 1.08
N VAL A 82 -12.29 12.97 0.82
CA VAL A 82 -13.27 11.87 0.66
C VAL A 82 -12.98 11.05 -0.60
N ILE A 83 -12.67 11.70 -1.72
CA ILE A 83 -12.29 11.01 -2.97
C ILE A 83 -11.01 10.19 -2.76
N SER A 84 -9.99 10.78 -2.14
CA SER A 84 -8.72 10.10 -1.86
C SER A 84 -8.92 8.88 -0.95
N PHE A 85 -9.78 9.01 0.07
CA PHE A 85 -10.12 7.89 0.95
C PHE A 85 -10.81 6.76 0.18
N GLY A 86 -11.77 7.07 -0.69
CA GLY A 86 -12.44 6.06 -1.53
C GLY A 86 -11.46 5.34 -2.47
N LEU A 87 -10.59 6.08 -3.14
CA LEU A 87 -9.55 5.51 -4.01
C LEU A 87 -8.54 4.66 -3.23
N LEU A 88 -8.13 5.12 -2.04
CA LEU A 88 -7.20 4.38 -1.19
C LEU A 88 -7.81 3.07 -0.67
N ALA A 89 -9.06 3.11 -0.20
CA ALA A 89 -9.77 1.93 0.26
C ALA A 89 -9.93 0.90 -0.87
N PHE A 90 -10.29 1.37 -2.07
CA PHE A 90 -10.38 0.54 -3.26
C PHE A 90 -9.01 -0.07 -3.64
N ALA A 91 -7.95 0.74 -3.69
CA ALA A 91 -6.61 0.29 -4.01
C ALA A 91 -6.09 -0.72 -2.97
N LEU A 92 -6.37 -0.51 -1.68
CA LEU A 92 -6.00 -1.44 -0.61
C LEU A 92 -6.70 -2.80 -0.79
N VAL A 93 -7.99 -2.80 -1.11
CA VAL A 93 -8.73 -4.04 -1.39
C VAL A 93 -8.18 -4.74 -2.63
N LEU A 94 -7.83 -3.99 -3.68
CA LEU A 94 -7.18 -4.57 -4.87
C LEU A 94 -5.86 -5.23 -4.51
N VAL A 95 -4.96 -4.53 -3.82
CA VAL A 95 -3.66 -5.09 -3.40
C VAL A 95 -3.86 -6.34 -2.54
N TYR A 96 -4.83 -6.32 -1.63
CA TYR A 96 -5.16 -7.48 -0.82
C TYR A 96 -5.63 -8.67 -1.67
N ARG A 97 -6.52 -8.45 -2.63
CA ARG A 97 -7.00 -9.49 -3.55
C ARG A 97 -5.87 -10.03 -4.44
N THR A 98 -5.03 -9.16 -5.00
CA THR A 98 -3.86 -9.55 -5.77
C THR A 98 -2.90 -10.40 -4.95
N TYR A 99 -2.68 -10.06 -3.68
CA TYR A 99 -1.86 -10.87 -2.79
C TYR A 99 -2.48 -12.26 -2.53
N GLN A 100 -3.81 -12.35 -2.35
CA GLN A 100 -4.49 -13.64 -2.20
C GLN A 100 -4.35 -14.53 -3.44
N GLU A 101 -4.33 -13.96 -4.64
CA GLU A 101 -4.26 -14.69 -5.91
C GLU A 101 -2.82 -15.05 -6.32
N LEU A 102 -1.88 -14.11 -6.16
CA LEU A 102 -0.49 -14.28 -6.64
C LEU A 102 0.49 -14.65 -5.52
N GLY A 103 0.13 -14.49 -4.25
CA GLY A 103 1.01 -14.76 -3.10
C GLY A 103 2.20 -13.79 -2.97
N THR A 104 2.24 -12.72 -3.74
CA THR A 104 3.32 -11.72 -3.75
C THR A 104 2.77 -10.30 -3.76
N ILE A 105 3.53 -9.37 -3.18
CA ILE A 105 3.28 -7.91 -3.23
C ILE A 105 4.34 -7.18 -4.06
N ASP A 106 5.26 -7.93 -4.66
CA ASP A 106 6.30 -7.45 -5.56
C ASP A 106 5.77 -7.44 -7.00
N SER A 107 5.63 -6.25 -7.58
CA SER A 107 5.10 -6.04 -8.93
C SER A 107 5.92 -6.73 -10.01
N ASP A 108 7.25 -6.83 -9.85
CA ASP A 108 8.14 -7.42 -10.85
C ASP A 108 7.93 -8.93 -10.96
N ARG A 109 7.34 -9.54 -9.93
CA ARG A 109 6.98 -10.96 -9.89
C ARG A 109 5.57 -11.25 -10.39
N MET A 110 4.76 -10.23 -10.70
CA MET A 110 3.35 -10.38 -11.13
C MET A 110 3.23 -10.66 -12.64
N ARG A 111 3.91 -11.71 -13.11
CA ARG A 111 4.10 -12.00 -14.55
C ARG A 111 3.11 -13.01 -15.13
N LEU A 112 1.96 -13.21 -14.49
CA LEU A 112 0.99 -14.26 -14.88
C LEU A 112 0.50 -14.15 -16.33
N ALA A 113 0.47 -12.95 -16.90
CA ALA A 113 0.02 -12.69 -18.28
C ALA A 113 1.16 -12.66 -19.31
N GLU A 114 2.42 -12.81 -18.88
CA GLU A 114 3.58 -12.73 -19.78
C GLU A 114 3.86 -14.08 -20.45
N PRO A 115 4.08 -14.14 -21.78
CA PRO A 115 4.48 -15.38 -22.44
C PRO A 115 5.85 -15.87 -21.92
N PRO A 116 6.06 -17.19 -21.81
CA PRO A 116 7.37 -17.73 -21.42
C PRO A 116 8.44 -17.32 -22.42
N TYR A 117 9.54 -16.74 -21.95
CA TYR A 117 10.76 -16.55 -22.74
C TYR A 117 11.71 -17.72 -22.48
N ASP A 118 12.41 -18.20 -23.51
CA ASP A 118 13.28 -19.40 -23.46
C ASP A 118 14.45 -19.28 -22.44
N ASP A 119 14.75 -18.07 -22.00
CA ASP A 119 15.91 -17.71 -21.20
C ASP A 119 15.63 -17.69 -19.68
N GLN A 120 14.43 -18.11 -19.23
CA GLN A 120 13.95 -17.82 -17.88
C GLN A 120 13.80 -19.04 -16.96
N ASP A 121 14.50 -19.01 -15.82
CA ASP A 121 14.21 -19.85 -14.66
C ASP A 121 12.93 -19.34 -13.98
N ILE A 122 11.77 -19.86 -14.38
CA ILE A 122 10.50 -19.59 -13.69
C ILE A 122 10.57 -20.23 -12.30
N PRO A 123 10.51 -19.45 -11.19
CA PRO A 123 10.41 -20.04 -9.87
C PRO A 123 9.14 -20.88 -9.83
N GLU A 124 9.28 -22.19 -9.63
CA GLU A 124 8.16 -23.12 -9.55
C GLU A 124 7.17 -22.57 -8.49
N PRO A 125 5.87 -22.43 -8.82
CA PRO A 125 4.91 -21.90 -7.86
C PRO A 125 5.01 -22.73 -6.58
N GLU A 126 5.21 -22.06 -5.44
CA GLU A 126 5.28 -22.70 -4.14
C GLU A 126 3.93 -23.36 -3.85
N ASN A 127 3.81 -24.62 -4.24
CA ASN A 127 2.58 -25.38 -4.13
C ASN A 127 2.31 -25.65 -2.63
N PRO A 128 1.29 -25.03 -2.02
CA PRO A 128 1.00 -25.19 -0.59
C PRO A 128 0.67 -26.66 -0.23
N HIS A 129 0.27 -27.46 -1.23
CA HIS A 129 -0.05 -28.88 -1.05
C HIS A 129 1.16 -29.81 -1.14
N ARG A 130 2.35 -29.32 -1.52
CA ARG A 130 3.57 -30.15 -1.64
C ARG A 130 4.24 -30.45 -0.29
N ILE A 131 3.92 -29.70 0.77
CA ILE A 131 4.43 -29.91 2.13
C ILE A 131 4.09 -31.33 2.61
N HIS A 132 2.91 -31.85 2.27
CA HIS A 132 2.46 -33.17 2.72
C HIS A 132 3.23 -34.35 2.11
N VAL A 133 3.78 -34.21 0.90
CA VAL A 133 4.44 -35.34 0.21
C VAL A 133 5.84 -35.60 0.76
N ARG A 134 6.59 -34.53 1.08
CA ARG A 134 7.93 -34.65 1.68
C ARG A 134 7.87 -35.23 3.10
N ASP A 135 6.87 -34.82 3.88
CA ASP A 135 6.67 -35.34 5.23
C ASP A 135 6.12 -36.78 5.23
N ALA A 136 5.27 -37.13 4.28
CA ALA A 136 4.80 -38.51 4.10
C ALA A 136 5.95 -39.45 3.71
N ALA A 137 6.81 -39.05 2.75
CA ALA A 137 7.96 -39.83 2.33
C ALA A 137 8.98 -40.03 3.48
N ARG A 138 9.25 -38.98 4.27
CA ARG A 138 10.09 -39.09 5.48
C ARG A 138 9.48 -40.01 6.52
N ARG A 139 8.16 -39.94 6.76
CA ARG A 139 7.47 -40.83 7.71
C ARG A 139 7.47 -42.29 7.27
N VAL A 140 7.44 -42.57 5.97
CA VAL A 140 7.53 -43.94 5.43
C VAL A 140 8.97 -44.46 5.56
N GLY A 141 9.97 -43.69 5.15
CA GLY A 141 11.39 -44.07 5.29
C GLY A 141 11.77 -44.38 6.74
N ASN A 142 11.40 -43.49 7.67
CA ASN A 142 11.69 -43.67 9.10
C ASN A 142 10.97 -44.89 9.71
N ARG A 143 9.84 -45.33 9.12
CA ARG A 143 9.10 -46.52 9.58
C ARG A 143 9.71 -47.82 9.08
N VAL A 144 10.39 -47.79 7.92
CA VAL A 144 11.14 -48.93 7.38
C VAL A 144 12.44 -49.13 8.17
N ASP A 145 13.19 -48.05 8.42
CA ASP A 145 14.43 -48.10 9.19
C ASP A 145 14.20 -48.60 10.61
N ASN A 146 13.13 -48.13 11.27
CA ASN A 146 12.80 -48.57 12.63
C ASN A 146 12.33 -50.04 12.69
N ARG A 147 11.77 -50.58 11.59
CA ARG A 147 11.46 -52.02 11.48
C ARG A 147 12.70 -52.88 11.23
N MET A 148 13.64 -52.41 10.42
CA MET A 148 14.93 -53.09 10.21
C MET A 148 15.74 -53.14 11.51
N SER A 149 15.79 -52.06 12.27
CA SER A 149 16.51 -52.00 13.55
C SER A 149 15.88 -52.88 14.63
N ALA A 150 14.55 -53.05 14.63
CA ALA A 150 13.85 -53.88 15.62
C ALA A 150 13.95 -55.39 15.35
N ASN A 151 14.31 -55.81 14.13
CA ASN A 151 14.44 -57.21 13.74
C ASN A 151 15.90 -57.71 13.70
N GLY A 152 16.87 -56.83 13.95
CA GLY A 152 18.31 -57.11 13.89
C GLY A 152 18.97 -57.41 15.24
N SER A 153 18.22 -57.41 16.34
CA SER A 153 18.75 -57.60 17.69
C SER A 153 18.05 -58.73 18.44
N ASP A 154 18.14 -59.96 17.93
CA ASP A 154 18.25 -61.15 18.79
C ASP A 154 18.73 -62.39 18.00
N PRO A 155 20.00 -62.80 18.17
CA PRO A 155 20.31 -64.22 18.19
C PRO A 155 21.13 -64.56 19.43
N ALA A 156 20.48 -65.08 20.47
CA ALA A 156 21.01 -66.11 21.38
C ALA A 156 19.91 -66.73 22.25
#